data_AF-A0A4Q3HW17-F1
#
_entry.id   AF-A0A4Q3HW17-F1
#
_cell.length_a   1.000
_cell.length_b   1.000
_cell.length_c   1.000
_cell.angle_alpha   90.00
_cell.angle_beta   90.00
_cell.angle_gamma   90.00
#
_symmetry.space_group_name_H-M   'P 1'
#
loop_
_entity.id
_entity.type
_entity.pdbx_description
1 polymer ?
#
loop_
_entity_poly.entity_id
_entity_poly.type
_entity_poly.pdbx_seq_one_letter_code
_entity_poly.pdbx_strand_id
1 'polypeptide(L)'
;MIVSMWSGNLMLVILNLPLIGLWVRMLTVPYHLLFPAIIGFCCIGAYSINNSVFDVFVMAGFTVVGFALSKMRFEPAPLLLGFILGPMLEENLRRAMLISQGDPSIFVRSPLSLSLLIFAVAVLALVLAPSISRKREEAFTE
;
A
#
# COMPACT_ATOMS: atom_id res chain seq x y z
N MET A 1 0.72 15.65 30.94
CA MET A 1 0.69 15.10 29.57
C MET A 1 1.99 14.36 29.21
N ILE A 2 3.19 14.90 29.48
CA ILE A 2 4.47 14.20 29.22
C ILE A 2 4.64 12.94 30.10
N VAL A 3 4.26 13.00 31.39
CA VAL A 3 4.38 11.86 32.32
C VAL A 3 3.48 10.68 31.91
N SER A 4 2.28 10.94 31.38
CA SER A 4 1.38 9.88 30.88
C SER A 4 1.89 9.25 29.59
N MET A 5 2.55 10.02 28.72
CA MET A 5 3.17 9.51 27.50
C MET A 5 4.40 8.63 27.81
N TRP A 6 5.17 8.99 28.84
CA TRP A 6 6.32 8.21 29.32
C TRP A 6 5.89 6.91 30.00
N SER A 7 4.90 6.99 30.90
CA SER A 7 4.29 5.83 31.56
C SER A 7 3.68 4.86 30.54
N GLY A 8 2.94 5.39 29.55
CA GLY A 8 2.35 4.59 28.47
C GLY A 8 3.40 3.88 27.61
N ASN A 9 4.49 4.56 27.24
CA ASN A 9 5.59 3.93 26.48
C ASN A 9 6.31 2.84 27.28
N LEU A 10 6.57 3.10 28.56
CA LEU A 10 7.23 2.14 29.45
C LEU A 10 6.37 0.88 29.64
N MET A 11 5.06 1.05 29.79
CA MET A 11 4.09 -0.05 29.80
C MET A 11 4.04 -0.78 28.44
N LEU A 12 4.10 -0.05 27.32
CA LEU A 12 4.17 -0.62 25.97
C LEU A 12 5.41 -1.49 25.79
N VAL A 13 6.57 -1.05 26.28
CA VAL A 13 7.84 -1.81 26.22
C VAL A 13 7.75 -3.07 27.08
N ILE A 14 7.29 -2.96 28.32
CA ILE A 14 7.12 -4.12 29.22
C ILE A 14 6.15 -5.14 28.62
N LEU A 15 5.10 -4.68 27.93
CA LEU A 15 4.14 -5.58 27.29
C LEU A 15 4.67 -6.15 25.96
N ASN A 16 5.37 -5.37 25.15
CA ASN A 16 5.90 -5.83 23.86
C ASN A 16 7.08 -6.79 24.00
N LEU A 17 7.94 -6.64 25.01
CA LEU A 17 9.11 -7.50 25.22
C LEU A 17 8.75 -9.01 25.32
N PRO A 18 7.77 -9.43 26.14
CA PRO A 18 7.32 -10.83 26.18
C PRO A 18 6.45 -11.20 24.97
N LEU A 19 5.65 -10.26 24.44
CA LEU A 19 4.78 -10.52 23.29
C LEU A 19 5.58 -10.79 22.01
N ILE A 20 6.72 -10.13 21.80
CA ILE A 20 7.60 -10.37 20.65
C ILE A 20 7.99 -11.84 20.54
N GLY A 21 8.26 -12.52 21.65
CA GLY A 21 8.55 -13.96 21.65
C GLY A 21 7.37 -14.82 21.15
N LEU A 22 6.13 -14.39 21.43
CA LEU A 22 4.92 -15.03 20.93
C LEU A 22 4.70 -14.74 19.43
N TRP A 23 4.90 -13.49 19.00
CA TRP A 23 4.79 -13.08 17.60
C TRP A 23 5.81 -13.79 16.70
N VAL A 24 7.06 -13.93 17.16
CA VAL A 24 8.10 -14.67 16.43
C VAL A 24 7.77 -16.16 16.35
N ARG A 25 7.11 -16.73 17.37
CA ARG A 25 6.60 -18.11 17.33
C ARG A 25 5.50 -18.32 16.29
N MET A 26 4.66 -17.31 16.03
CA MET A 26 3.69 -17.38 14.93
C MET A 26 4.38 -17.39 13.56
N LEU A 27 5.49 -16.68 13.41
CA LEU A 27 6.29 -16.66 12.17
C LEU A 27 7.06 -17.95 11.93
N THR A 28 7.26 -18.79 12.96
CA THR A 28 7.94 -20.10 12.83
C THR A 28 7.01 -21.22 12.36
N VAL A 29 5.69 -20.97 12.26
CA VAL A 29 4.74 -21.91 11.69
C VAL A 29 5.08 -22.08 10.20
N PRO A 30 5.15 -23.33 9.68
CA PRO A 30 5.58 -23.55 8.31
C PRO A 30 4.63 -22.87 7.32
N TYR A 31 5.22 -22.16 6.36
CA TYR A 31 4.52 -21.32 5.36
C TYR A 31 3.46 -22.10 4.57
N HIS A 32 3.65 -23.41 4.41
CA HIS A 32 2.70 -24.28 3.71
C HIS A 32 1.36 -24.47 4.45
N LEU A 33 1.32 -24.28 5.78
CA LEU A 33 0.09 -24.31 6.58
C LEU A 33 -0.51 -22.91 6.75
N LEU A 34 0.33 -21.89 6.87
CA LEU A 34 -0.11 -20.51 7.02
C LEU A 34 -0.88 -20.04 5.78
N PHE A 35 -0.39 -20.34 4.60
CA PHE A 35 -0.98 -19.86 3.35
C PHE A 35 -2.46 -20.29 3.16
N PRO A 36 -2.84 -21.58 3.25
CA PRO A 36 -4.23 -21.99 3.15
C PRO A 36 -5.09 -21.49 4.32
N ALA A 37 -4.53 -21.35 5.52
CA ALA A 37 -5.25 -20.77 6.65
C ALA A 37 -5.59 -19.29 6.41
N ILE A 38 -4.65 -18.50 5.89
CA ILE A 38 -4.86 -17.09 5.53
C ILE A 38 -5.95 -16.97 4.47
N ILE A 39 -5.88 -17.77 3.41
CA ILE A 39 -6.91 -17.77 2.35
C ILE A 39 -8.28 -18.13 2.93
N GLY A 40 -8.35 -19.16 3.78
CA GLY A 40 -9.60 -19.55 4.46
C GLY A 40 -10.19 -18.42 5.31
N PHE A 41 -9.36 -17.76 6.13
CA PHE A 41 -9.79 -16.60 6.92
C PHE A 41 -10.22 -15.42 6.05
N CYS A 42 -9.53 -15.14 4.94
CA CYS A 42 -9.93 -14.11 3.98
C CYS A 42 -11.28 -14.44 3.31
N CYS A 43 -11.53 -15.71 2.94
CA CYS A 43 -12.82 -16.16 2.41
C CYS A 43 -13.96 -15.93 3.42
N ILE A 44 -13.73 -16.31 4.67
CA ILE A 44 -14.71 -16.14 5.75
C ILE A 44 -14.95 -14.65 6.02
N GLY A 45 -13.90 -13.84 6.06
CA GLY A 45 -13.99 -12.39 6.26
C GLY A 45 -14.74 -11.68 5.14
N ALA A 46 -14.42 -11.99 3.88
CA ALA A 46 -15.13 -11.43 2.72
C ALA A 46 -16.61 -11.82 2.72
N TYR A 47 -16.92 -13.08 3.06
CA TYR A 47 -18.30 -13.54 3.21
C TYR A 47 -19.02 -12.84 4.37
N SER A 48 -18.33 -12.54 5.49
CA SER A 48 -18.94 -11.94 6.68
C SER A 48 -19.38 -10.49 6.50
N ILE A 49 -18.81 -9.73 5.55
CA ILE A 49 -19.14 -8.31 5.38
C ILE A 49 -20.49 -8.14 4.68
N ASN A 50 -20.73 -8.86 3.57
CA ASN A 50 -21.95 -8.69 2.77
C ASN A 50 -22.83 -9.95 2.68
N ASN A 51 -22.46 -11.06 3.32
CA ASN A 51 -23.16 -12.36 3.24
C ASN A 51 -23.45 -12.80 1.79
N SER A 52 -22.60 -12.34 0.85
CA SER A 52 -22.78 -12.53 -0.58
C SER A 52 -21.69 -13.45 -1.10
N VAL A 53 -22.12 -14.52 -1.78
CA VAL A 53 -21.22 -15.45 -2.47
C VAL A 53 -20.47 -14.75 -3.63
N PHE A 54 -21.04 -13.66 -4.16
CA PHE A 54 -20.40 -12.88 -5.23
C PHE A 54 -19.08 -12.25 -4.79
N ASP A 55 -19.01 -11.72 -3.56
CA ASP A 55 -17.80 -11.11 -3.02
C ASP A 55 -16.67 -12.13 -2.83
N VAL A 56 -17.03 -13.38 -2.53
CA VAL A 56 -16.08 -14.50 -2.46
C VAL A 56 -15.51 -14.81 -3.84
N PHE A 57 -16.33 -14.81 -4.90
CA PHE A 57 -15.87 -14.99 -6.28
C PHE A 57 -14.97 -13.84 -6.75
N VAL A 58 -15.33 -12.59 -6.44
CA VAL A 58 -14.50 -11.42 -6.75
C VAL A 58 -13.17 -11.48 -6.01
N MET A 59 -13.18 -11.82 -4.72
CA MET A 59 -11.97 -11.99 -3.92
C MET A 59 -11.08 -13.11 -4.46
N ALA A 60 -11.66 -14.25 -4.84
CA ALA A 60 -10.92 -15.34 -5.47
C ALA A 60 -10.31 -14.90 -6.81
N GLY A 61 -11.05 -14.16 -7.63
CA GLY A 61 -10.54 -13.56 -8.87
C GLY A 61 -9.35 -12.62 -8.64
N PHE A 62 -9.49 -11.67 -7.71
CA PHE A 62 -8.40 -10.76 -7.34
C PHE A 62 -7.20 -11.48 -6.72
N THR A 63 -7.42 -12.58 -5.99
CA THR A 63 -6.34 -13.42 -5.46
C THR A 63 -5.53 -14.06 -6.58
N VAL A 64 -6.18 -14.56 -7.63
CA VAL A 64 -5.50 -15.11 -8.82
C VAL A 64 -4.72 -14.02 -9.56
N VAL A 65 -5.29 -12.83 -9.73
CA VAL A 65 -4.61 -11.68 -10.34
C VAL A 65 -3.38 -11.28 -9.52
N GLY A 66 -3.52 -11.18 -8.19
CA GLY A 66 -2.41 -10.89 -7.28
C GLY A 66 -1.31 -11.96 -7.33
N PHE A 67 -1.68 -13.24 -7.43
CA PHE A 67 -0.72 -14.33 -7.61
C PHE A 67 0.01 -14.23 -8.96
N ALA A 68 -0.69 -13.87 -10.04
CA ALA A 68 -0.09 -13.64 -11.34
C ALA A 68 0.91 -12.45 -11.33
N LEU A 69 0.54 -11.35 -10.67
CA LEU A 69 1.41 -10.18 -10.48
C LEU A 69 2.66 -10.52 -9.65
N SER A 70 2.50 -11.31 -8.59
CA SER A 70 3.60 -11.82 -7.79
C SER A 70 4.55 -12.72 -8.61
N LYS A 71 3.99 -13.57 -9.48
CA LYS A 71 4.77 -14.39 -10.42
C LYS A 71 5.54 -13.55 -11.45
N MET A 72 5.02 -12.38 -11.82
CA MET A 72 5.70 -11.40 -12.67
C MET A 72 6.76 -10.56 -11.95
N ARG A 73 7.10 -10.91 -10.68
CA ARG A 73 8.05 -10.16 -9.82
C ARG A 73 7.65 -8.71 -9.58
N PHE A 74 6.36 -8.37 -9.66
CA PHE A 74 5.90 -7.10 -9.14
C PHE A 74 5.97 -7.16 -7.61
N GLU A 75 6.68 -6.20 -7.02
CA GLU A 75 6.67 -6.10 -5.57
C GLU A 75 5.27 -5.72 -5.08
N PRO A 76 4.76 -6.44 -4.05
CA PRO A 76 3.46 -6.12 -3.48
C PRO A 76 3.46 -4.76 -2.77
N ALA A 77 4.61 -4.30 -2.26
CA ALA A 77 4.71 -3.05 -1.50
C ALA A 77 4.40 -1.79 -2.35
N PRO A 78 5.04 -1.54 -3.51
CA PRO A 78 4.68 -0.42 -4.39
C PRO A 78 3.24 -0.50 -4.91
N LEU A 79 2.74 -1.71 -5.21
CA LEU A 79 1.40 -1.92 -5.73
C LEU A 79 0.33 -1.56 -4.69
N LEU A 80 0.54 -1.95 -3.43
CA LEU A 80 -0.28 -1.52 -2.29
C LEU A 80 -0.19 -0.02 -2.06
N LEU A 81 1.01 0.56 -2.14
CA LEU A 81 1.21 1.99 -1.96
C LEU A 81 0.42 2.78 -3.02
N GLY A 82 0.52 2.37 -4.29
CA GLY A 82 -0.23 2.97 -5.39
C GLY A 82 -1.74 2.83 -5.22
N PHE A 83 -2.22 1.67 -4.77
CA PHE A 83 -3.64 1.41 -4.52
C PHE A 83 -4.20 2.29 -3.40
N ILE A 84 -3.46 2.51 -2.32
CA ILE A 84 -3.87 3.37 -1.21
C ILE A 84 -3.78 4.86 -1.58
N LEU A 85 -2.73 5.24 -2.32
CA LEU A 85 -2.52 6.63 -2.74
C LEU A 85 -3.47 7.08 -3.85
N GLY A 86 -3.96 6.16 -4.68
CA GLY A 86 -4.91 6.42 -5.77
C GLY A 86 -6.17 7.20 -5.33
N PRO A 87 -6.98 6.71 -4.37
CA PRO A 87 -8.17 7.41 -3.92
C PRO A 87 -7.84 8.76 -3.27
N MET A 88 -6.73 8.85 -2.53
CA MET A 88 -6.28 10.13 -1.96
C MET A 88 -5.92 11.12 -3.06
N LEU A 89 -5.27 10.66 -4.13
CA LEU A 89 -4.93 11.50 -5.28
C LEU A 89 -6.19 11.99 -5.99
N GLU A 90 -7.15 11.10 -6.26
CA GLU A 90 -8.41 11.47 -6.90
C GLU A 90 -9.20 12.47 -6.04
N GLU A 91 -9.26 12.25 -4.73
CA GLU A 91 -9.95 13.16 -3.82
C GLU A 91 -9.28 14.55 -3.78
N ASN A 92 -7.95 14.60 -3.73
CA ASN A 92 -7.23 15.88 -3.78
C ASN A 92 -7.35 16.57 -5.14
N LEU A 93 -7.35 15.81 -6.25
CA LEU A 93 -7.58 16.34 -7.59
C LEU A 93 -9.00 16.92 -7.71
N ARG A 94 -10.01 16.19 -7.21
CA ARG A 94 -11.40 16.64 -7.17
C ARG A 94 -11.57 17.88 -6.31
N ARG A 95 -10.96 17.93 -5.11
CA ARG A 95 -10.96 19.11 -4.24
C ARG A 95 -10.30 20.31 -4.93
N ALA A 96 -9.17 20.11 -5.61
CA ALA A 96 -8.49 21.16 -6.36
C ALA A 96 -9.39 21.69 -7.50
N MET A 97 -10.06 20.82 -8.26
CA MET A 97 -10.98 21.23 -9.33
C MET A 97 -12.22 21.96 -8.81
N LEU A 98 -12.76 21.56 -7.64
CA LEU A 98 -13.88 22.24 -7.00
C LEU A 98 -13.52 23.64 -6.51
N ILE A 99 -12.35 23.81 -5.90
CA ILE A 99 -11.82 25.13 -5.49
C ILE A 99 -11.56 26.02 -6.71
N SER A 100 -11.22 25.39 -7.84
CA SER A 100 -10.94 26.04 -9.12
C SER A 100 -12.17 26.38 -9.97
N GLN A 101 -13.39 26.11 -9.49
CA GLN A 101 -14.63 26.26 -10.25
C GLN A 101 -14.63 25.53 -11.62
N GLY A 102 -13.87 24.44 -11.74
CA GLY A 102 -13.78 23.66 -12.99
C GLY A 102 -12.78 24.18 -14.03
N ASP A 103 -12.00 25.23 -13.75
CA ASP A 103 -10.97 25.72 -14.66
C ASP A 103 -9.63 24.97 -14.49
N PRO A 104 -9.19 24.10 -15.42
CA PRO A 104 -7.89 23.41 -15.31
C PRO A 104 -6.67 24.37 -15.40
N SER A 105 -6.92 25.66 -15.66
CA SER A 105 -5.89 26.70 -15.74
C SER A 105 -5.23 27.04 -14.40
N ILE A 106 -5.76 26.60 -13.25
CA ILE A 106 -5.11 26.78 -11.95
C ILE A 106 -3.77 26.06 -11.88
N PHE A 107 -3.62 24.87 -12.46
CA PHE A 107 -2.34 24.15 -12.45
C PHE A 107 -1.21 24.91 -13.15
N VAL A 108 -1.53 25.86 -14.03
CA VAL A 108 -0.57 26.71 -14.76
C VAL A 108 -0.45 28.10 -14.13
N ARG A 109 -1.53 28.64 -13.55
CA ARG A 109 -1.55 29.97 -12.93
C ARG A 109 -0.90 30.01 -11.55
N SER A 110 -0.96 28.92 -10.77
CA SER A 110 -0.24 28.85 -9.49
C SER A 110 1.22 28.42 -9.73
N PRO A 111 2.21 29.31 -9.49
CA PRO A 111 3.62 28.99 -9.74
C PRO A 111 4.13 27.81 -8.90
N LEU A 112 3.48 27.54 -7.76
CA LEU A 112 3.71 26.38 -6.90
C LEU A 112 3.18 25.05 -7.50
N SER A 113 2.01 25.04 -8.13
CA SER A 113 1.48 23.81 -8.73
C SER A 113 2.21 23.46 -10.01
N LEU A 114 2.60 24.46 -10.80
CA LEU A 114 3.37 24.27 -12.02
C LEU A 114 4.78 23.73 -11.72
N SER A 115 5.46 24.23 -10.69
CA SER A 115 6.78 23.70 -10.30
C SER A 115 6.70 22.26 -9.79
N LEU A 116 5.69 21.93 -8.98
CA LEU A 116 5.45 20.55 -8.53
C LEU A 116 5.11 19.61 -9.69
N LEU A 117 4.31 20.07 -10.66
CA LEU A 117 3.91 19.27 -11.82
C LEU A 117 5.09 19.00 -12.74
N ILE A 118 5.93 20.00 -13.01
CA ILE A 118 7.17 19.82 -13.77
C ILE A 118 8.10 18.86 -13.04
N PHE A 119 8.23 18.99 -11.71
CA PHE A 119 9.05 18.08 -10.91
C PHE A 119 8.51 16.64 -10.94
N ALA A 120 7.20 16.46 -10.81
CA ALA A 120 6.56 15.16 -10.91
C ALA A 120 6.79 14.51 -12.29
N VAL A 121 6.62 15.26 -13.38
CA VAL A 121 6.89 14.78 -14.74
C VAL A 121 8.38 14.46 -14.93
N ALA A 122 9.28 15.28 -14.38
CA ALA A 122 10.72 15.04 -14.45
C ALA A 122 11.12 13.75 -13.70
N VAL A 123 10.58 13.53 -12.50
CA VAL A 123 10.80 12.29 -11.72
C VAL A 123 10.20 11.08 -12.46
N LEU A 124 9.00 11.22 -13.02
CA LEU A 124 8.35 10.16 -13.79
C LEU A 124 9.15 9.81 -15.06
N ALA A 125 9.68 10.81 -15.75
CA ALA A 125 10.56 10.64 -16.90
C ALA A 125 11.91 10.00 -16.50
N LEU A 126 12.48 10.34 -15.35
CA LEU A 126 13.67 9.70 -14.81
C LEU A 126 13.42 8.22 -14.45
N VAL A 127 12.28 7.90 -13.83
CA VAL A 127 11.92 6.53 -13.44
C VAL A 127 11.59 5.66 -14.66
N LEU A 128 10.89 6.21 -15.67
CA LEU A 128 10.57 5.53 -16.92
C LEU A 128 11.76 5.50 -17.90
N ALA A 129 12.78 6.34 -17.71
CA ALA A 129 13.97 6.31 -18.53
C ALA A 129 14.70 4.96 -18.34
N PRO A 130 15.03 4.26 -19.44
CA PRO A 130 15.60 2.90 -19.39
C PRO A 130 16.96 2.83 -18.69
N SER A 131 17.62 3.98 -18.45
CA SER A 131 18.89 4.08 -17.72
C SER A 131 18.79 3.75 -16.23
N ILE A 132 17.62 3.89 -15.59
CA ILE A 132 17.40 3.54 -14.16
C ILE A 132 16.75 2.15 -14.03
N SER A 133 16.07 1.68 -15.08
CA SER A 133 15.54 0.30 -15.17
C SER A 133 16.62 -0.78 -15.03
N ARG A 134 17.87 -0.54 -15.44
CA ARG A 134 18.99 -1.50 -15.27
C ARG A 134 19.55 -1.54 -13.84
N LYS A 135 19.50 -0.44 -13.09
CA LYS A 135 19.91 -0.42 -11.66
C LYS A 135 18.84 -1.01 -10.73
N ARG A 136 17.59 -1.12 -11.20
CA ARG A 136 16.54 -1.94 -10.58
C ARG A 136 16.74 -3.45 -10.79
N GLU A 137 17.76 -3.91 -11.51
CA GLU A 137 18.15 -5.32 -11.44
C GLU A 137 19.24 -5.56 -10.40
N GLU A 138 20.11 -4.58 -10.13
CA GLU A 138 21.23 -4.72 -9.18
C GLU A 138 20.83 -4.47 -7.71
N ALA A 139 19.90 -3.55 -7.43
CA ALA A 139 19.39 -3.30 -6.07
C ALA A 139 18.37 -4.34 -5.57
N PHE A 140 17.97 -5.28 -6.43
CA PHE A 140 17.01 -6.35 -6.14
C PHE A 140 17.67 -7.74 -6.03
N THR A 141 19.01 -7.76 -6.05
CA THR A 141 19.85 -8.88 -5.63
C THR A 141 20.59 -8.51 -4.35
N GLU A 142 19.84 -8.29 -3.26
CA GLU A 142 20.31 -8.54 -1.90
C GLU A 142 19.13 -8.93 -1.00
#